data_AF-A0A6I9PPN7-F1
#
_entry.id   AF-A0A6I9PPN7-F1
#
_cell.length_a   1.000
_cell.length_b   1.000
_cell.length_c   1.000
_cell.angle_alpha   90.00
_cell.angle_beta   90.00
_cell.angle_gamma   90.00
#
_symmetry.space_group_name_H-M   'P 1'
#
loop_
_entity.id
_entity.type
_entity.pdbx_description
1 polymer ?
#
loop_
_entity_poly.entity_id
_entity_poly.type
_entity_poly.pdbx_seq_one_letter_code
_entity_poly.pdbx_strand_id
1 'polypeptide(L)'
;MPCDECHGDGSKVCWVCNGSGKRGEESCTQCDASGKERCDKCDSRGTKECETCEGKRQLLTYIQLKVEWTNNVEDHVVQQDSGLEADDLRSVTGKELFKNNQYLLYPLLGFPNQAISEASEKMVREHQSKYAQNARILQQKQQLDRSIRY
;
A
#
# COMPACT_ATOMS: atom_id res chain seq x y z
N MET A 1 -30.15 6.67 -9.80
CA MET A 1 -29.39 6.61 -11.07
C MET A 1 -30.37 6.30 -12.19
N PRO A 2 -30.29 6.94 -13.37
CA PRO A 2 -31.11 6.53 -14.51
C PRO A 2 -30.82 5.07 -14.85
N CYS A 3 -31.85 4.31 -15.21
CA CYS A 3 -31.67 2.93 -15.64
C CYS A 3 -31.06 2.91 -17.03
N ASP A 4 -29.89 2.29 -17.19
CA ASP A 4 -29.17 2.22 -18.46
C ASP A 4 -29.99 1.53 -19.56
N GLU A 5 -30.75 0.51 -19.20
CA GLU A 5 -31.50 -0.32 -20.15
C GLU A 5 -32.72 0.37 -20.78
N CYS A 6 -33.25 1.41 -20.15
CA CYS A 6 -34.36 2.21 -20.70
C CYS A 6 -34.01 3.70 -20.73
N HIS A 7 -32.75 4.06 -20.51
CA HIS A 7 -32.23 5.43 -20.44
C HIS A 7 -33.10 6.40 -19.61
N GLY A 8 -33.69 5.94 -18.50
CA GLY A 8 -34.56 6.78 -17.68
C GLY A 8 -36.06 6.73 -18.00
N ASP A 9 -36.49 6.12 -19.11
CA ASP A 9 -37.90 6.15 -19.57
C ASP A 9 -38.83 5.25 -18.74
N GLY A 10 -38.29 4.21 -18.08
CA GLY A 10 -39.08 3.18 -17.39
C GLY A 10 -39.74 2.19 -18.35
N SER A 11 -39.71 2.45 -19.65
CA SER A 11 -40.17 1.53 -20.68
C SER A 11 -39.18 1.43 -21.83
N LYS A 12 -39.27 0.35 -22.60
CA LYS A 12 -38.48 0.13 -23.81
C LYS A 12 -39.41 0.01 -25.01
N VAL A 13 -38.89 0.25 -26.19
CA VAL A 13 -39.63 -0.03 -27.43
C VAL A 13 -39.91 -1.52 -27.51
N CYS A 14 -41.17 -1.89 -27.75
CA CYS A 14 -41.56 -3.29 -27.92
C CYS A 14 -40.82 -3.87 -29.12
N TRP A 15 -40.00 -4.89 -28.88
CA TRP A 15 -39.17 -5.52 -29.91
C TRP A 15 -40.01 -6.29 -30.93
N VAL A 16 -41.20 -6.76 -30.55
CA VAL A 16 -42.09 -7.52 -31.42
C VAL A 16 -42.74 -6.66 -32.50
N CYS A 17 -43.09 -5.41 -32.18
CA CYS A 17 -43.75 -4.49 -33.10
C CYS A 17 -42.90 -3.27 -33.47
N ASN A 18 -41.64 -3.21 -33.02
CA ASN A 18 -40.73 -2.08 -33.19
C ASN A 18 -41.37 -0.72 -32.84
N GLY A 19 -42.20 -0.68 -31.80
CA GLY A 19 -42.85 0.55 -31.36
C GLY A 19 -44.16 0.91 -32.05
N SER A 20 -44.58 0.16 -33.08
CA SER A 20 -45.79 0.48 -33.83
C SER A 20 -47.10 0.14 -33.11
N GLY A 21 -47.04 -0.71 -32.08
CA GLY A 21 -48.22 -1.25 -31.39
C GLY A 21 -49.04 -2.24 -32.22
N LYS A 22 -48.61 -2.58 -33.45
CA LYS A 22 -49.33 -3.46 -34.37
C LYS A 22 -48.39 -4.44 -35.06
N ARG A 23 -48.92 -5.58 -35.49
CA ARG A 23 -48.22 -6.55 -36.34
C ARG A 23 -49.07 -6.81 -37.58
N GLY A 24 -48.84 -6.00 -38.61
CA GLY A 24 -49.74 -5.93 -39.76
C GLY A 24 -51.05 -5.23 -39.38
N GLU A 25 -52.19 -5.87 -39.65
CA GLU A 25 -53.52 -5.36 -39.33
C GLU A 25 -53.92 -5.62 -37.86
N GLU A 26 -53.23 -6.54 -37.17
CA GLU A 26 -53.57 -6.95 -35.80
C GLU A 26 -52.83 -6.13 -34.74
N SER A 27 -53.49 -5.89 -33.60
CA SER A 27 -52.87 -5.27 -32.43
C SER A 27 -51.78 -6.17 -31.85
N CYS A 28 -50.64 -5.59 -31.49
CA CYS A 28 -49.56 -6.32 -30.86
C CYS A 28 -49.97 -6.74 -29.43
N THR A 29 -50.11 -8.04 -29.19
CA THR A 29 -50.48 -8.60 -27.88
C THR A 29 -49.35 -8.48 -26.85
N GLN A 30 -48.09 -8.48 -27.30
CA GLN A 30 -46.94 -8.40 -26.39
C GLN A 30 -46.88 -7.08 -25.61
N CYS A 31 -47.30 -5.99 -26.24
CA CYS A 31 -47.30 -4.67 -25.63
C CYS A 31 -48.71 -4.10 -25.47
N ASP A 32 -49.75 -4.93 -25.63
CA ASP A 32 -51.17 -4.51 -25.57
C ASP A 32 -51.45 -3.25 -26.41
N ALA A 33 -50.95 -3.24 -27.65
CA ALA A 33 -51.00 -2.13 -28.60
C ALA A 33 -50.32 -0.81 -28.16
N SER A 34 -49.62 -0.77 -27.03
CA SER A 34 -48.93 0.44 -26.54
C SER A 34 -47.66 0.79 -27.31
N GLY A 35 -47.08 -0.18 -28.03
CA GLY A 35 -45.77 -0.04 -28.67
C GLY A 35 -44.59 -0.06 -27.70
N LYS A 36 -44.82 -0.12 -26.39
CA LYS A 36 -43.78 -0.08 -25.37
C LYS A 36 -43.91 -1.27 -24.40
N GLU A 37 -42.78 -1.76 -23.93
CA GLU A 37 -42.70 -2.80 -22.90
C GLU A 37 -42.13 -2.21 -21.62
N ARG A 38 -42.57 -2.71 -20.48
CA ARG A 38 -42.05 -2.29 -19.17
C ARG A 38 -40.58 -2.66 -19.07
N CYS A 39 -39.78 -1.76 -18.48
CA CYS A 39 -38.39 -2.06 -18.23
C CYS A 39 -38.25 -2.88 -16.93
N ASP A 40 -38.04 -4.19 -17.07
CA ASP A 40 -37.91 -5.10 -15.93
C ASP A 40 -36.71 -4.78 -15.04
N LYS A 41 -35.62 -4.24 -15.59
CA LYS A 41 -34.43 -3.93 -14.77
C LYS A 41 -34.62 -2.79 -13.77
N CYS A 42 -35.62 -1.95 -13.97
CA CYS A 42 -35.94 -0.88 -13.03
C CYS A 42 -37.38 -0.94 -12.56
N ASP A 43 -38.08 -2.05 -12.80
CA ASP A 43 -39.49 -2.23 -12.46
C ASP A 43 -40.35 -1.05 -12.92
N SER A 44 -40.10 -0.58 -14.15
CA SER A 44 -40.75 0.61 -14.74
C SER A 44 -40.52 1.95 -14.03
N ARG A 45 -39.60 2.04 -13.06
CA ARG A 45 -39.30 3.28 -12.32
C ARG A 45 -38.42 4.25 -13.13
N GLY A 46 -37.80 3.79 -14.20
CA GLY A 46 -36.80 4.55 -14.98
C GLY A 46 -35.50 4.81 -14.22
N THR A 47 -35.44 4.48 -12.93
CA THR A 47 -34.29 4.75 -12.06
C THR A 47 -33.97 3.52 -11.24
N LYS A 48 -32.68 3.32 -11.00
CA LYS A 48 -32.12 2.35 -10.07
C LYS A 48 -31.54 3.05 -8.86
N GLU A 49 -31.52 2.33 -7.75
CA GLU A 49 -30.78 2.76 -6.58
C GLU A 49 -29.29 2.87 -6.90
N CYS A 50 -28.61 3.85 -6.30
CA CYS A 50 -27.18 4.00 -6.48
C CYS A 50 -26.47 2.91 -5.68
N GLU A 51 -25.67 2.06 -6.32
CA GLU A 51 -24.94 0.98 -5.64
C GLU A 51 -23.93 1.53 -4.62
N THR A 52 -23.36 2.70 -4.87
CA THR A 52 -22.34 3.30 -4.00
C THR A 52 -22.91 3.85 -2.70
N CYS A 53 -24.10 4.47 -2.75
CA CYS A 53 -24.72 5.10 -1.57
C CYS A 53 -26.01 4.44 -1.12
N GLU A 54 -26.47 3.37 -1.78
CA GLU A 54 -27.72 2.67 -1.49
C GLU A 54 -28.89 3.64 -1.27
N GLY A 55 -29.03 4.61 -2.17
CA GLY A 55 -30.10 5.61 -2.09
C GLY A 55 -29.96 6.65 -0.97
N LYS A 56 -28.97 6.52 -0.06
CA LYS A 56 -28.74 7.42 1.08
C LYS A 56 -28.21 8.79 0.68
N ARG A 57 -27.65 8.93 -0.53
CA ARG A 57 -27.08 10.17 -1.08
C ARG A 57 -25.99 10.79 -0.19
N GLN A 58 -25.41 9.98 0.68
CA GLN A 58 -24.36 10.35 1.61
C GLN A 58 -23.27 9.29 1.50
N LEU A 59 -22.03 9.75 1.40
CA LEU A 59 -20.85 8.89 1.37
C LEU A 59 -19.96 9.29 2.54
N LEU A 60 -19.55 8.30 3.33
CA LEU A 60 -18.56 8.50 4.37
C LEU A 60 -17.18 8.23 3.78
N THR A 61 -16.29 9.21 3.87
CA THR A 61 -14.90 9.06 3.44
C THR A 61 -13.98 9.23 4.65
N TYR A 62 -12.85 8.52 4.65
CA TYR A 62 -11.82 8.63 5.67
C TYR A 62 -10.45 8.39 5.07
N ILE A 63 -9.41 8.87 5.75
CA ILE A 63 -8.02 8.60 5.40
C ILE A 63 -7.60 7.35 6.18
N GLN A 64 -7.24 6.28 5.47
CA GLN A 64 -6.67 5.09 6.08
C GLN A 64 -5.15 5.20 6.11
N LEU A 65 -4.58 5.36 7.31
CA LEU A 65 -3.13 5.34 7.51
C LEU A 65 -2.67 3.90 7.77
N LYS A 66 -1.70 3.42 6.98
CA LYS A 66 -0.99 2.17 7.26
C LYS A 66 0.40 2.51 7.83
N VAL A 67 0.70 2.03 9.03
CA VAL A 67 2.00 2.24 9.70
C VAL A 67 2.72 0.90 9.80
N GLU A 68 3.94 0.85 9.28
CA GLU A 68 4.81 -0.33 9.34
C GLU A 68 6.09 0.04 10.12
N TRP A 69 6.56 -0.88 10.96
CA TRP A 69 7.74 -0.70 11.80
C TRP A 69 8.82 -1.69 11.39
N THR A 70 9.99 -1.20 11.01
CA THR A 70 11.10 -2.05 10.54
C THR A 70 12.41 -1.60 11.17
N ASN A 71 13.21 -2.56 11.64
CA ASN A 71 14.58 -2.33 12.09
C ASN A 71 15.54 -2.65 10.95
N ASN A 72 16.20 -1.64 10.40
CA ASN A 72 17.23 -1.84 9.38
C ASN A 72 18.58 -2.04 10.07
N VAL A 73 19.17 -3.22 9.90
CA VAL A 73 20.42 -3.61 10.56
C VAL A 73 21.51 -3.76 9.51
N GLU A 74 22.64 -3.11 9.74
CA GLU A 74 23.86 -3.23 8.95
C GLU A 74 25.03 -3.54 9.89
N ASP A 75 25.97 -4.36 9.45
CA ASP A 75 27.15 -4.75 10.21
C ASP A 75 28.44 -4.54 9.40
N HIS A 76 29.53 -4.28 10.09
CA HIS A 76 30.85 -4.13 9.49
C HIS A 76 31.91 -4.77 10.38
N VAL A 77 32.72 -5.66 9.79
CA VAL A 77 33.77 -6.39 10.49
C VAL A 77 35.12 -5.88 10.03
N VAL A 78 35.92 -5.38 10.97
CA VAL A 78 37.32 -5.02 10.73
C VAL A 78 38.18 -6.19 11.22
N GLN A 79 38.70 -6.99 10.30
CA GLN A 79 39.67 -8.02 10.65
C GLN A 79 41.00 -7.36 11.03
N GLN A 80 41.51 -7.71 12.21
CA GLN A 80 42.93 -7.57 12.53
C GLN A 80 43.59 -8.91 12.19
N ASP A 81 44.84 -8.89 11.70
CA ASP A 81 45.64 -10.04 11.20
C ASP A 81 45.78 -11.21 12.20
N SER A 82 44.65 -11.83 12.50
CA SER A 82 44.45 -12.85 13.54
C SER A 82 44.22 -14.23 12.94
N GLY A 83 44.25 -14.32 11.60
CA GLY A 83 43.99 -15.55 10.85
C GLY A 83 42.55 -16.05 10.98
N LEU A 84 41.61 -15.17 11.36
CA LEU A 84 40.19 -15.46 11.53
C LEU A 84 39.40 -14.93 10.32
N GLU A 85 38.58 -15.79 9.72
CA GLU A 85 37.68 -15.37 8.64
C GLU A 85 36.52 -14.52 9.20
N ALA A 86 35.94 -13.66 8.35
CA ALA A 86 34.91 -12.71 8.76
C ALA A 86 33.64 -13.42 9.28
N ASP A 87 33.31 -14.58 8.71
CA ASP A 87 32.14 -15.36 9.08
C ASP A 87 32.30 -16.01 10.46
N ASP A 88 33.52 -16.44 10.81
CA ASP A 88 33.83 -16.92 12.16
C ASP A 88 33.66 -15.81 13.20
N LEU A 89 34.04 -14.58 12.86
CA LEU A 89 33.93 -13.40 13.73
C LEU A 89 32.48 -12.98 14.02
N ARG A 90 31.55 -13.27 13.10
CA ARG A 90 30.11 -13.04 13.30
C ARG A 90 29.47 -14.04 14.27
N SER A 91 30.06 -15.23 14.40
CA SER A 91 29.53 -16.32 15.22
C SER A 91 29.97 -16.28 16.70
N VAL A 92 31.00 -15.51 17.03
CA VAL A 92 31.62 -15.46 18.36
C VAL A 92 31.03 -14.38 19.26
N THR A 93 30.89 -14.69 20.55
CA THR A 93 30.47 -13.72 21.56
C THR A 93 31.57 -12.68 21.78
N GLY A 94 31.32 -11.45 21.36
CA GLY A 94 32.20 -10.32 21.60
C GLY A 94 31.99 -9.65 22.96
N LYS A 95 33.02 -8.91 23.41
CA LYS A 95 32.89 -7.95 24.50
C LYS A 95 32.41 -6.62 23.94
N GLU A 96 31.28 -6.13 24.45
CA GLU A 96 30.75 -4.81 24.15
C GLU A 96 31.76 -3.74 24.57
N LEU A 97 32.27 -2.98 23.60
CA LEU A 97 33.18 -1.87 23.83
C LEU A 97 32.41 -0.55 23.90
N PHE A 98 31.36 -0.43 23.11
CA PHE A 98 30.56 0.78 23.03
C PHE A 98 29.15 0.48 22.54
N LYS A 99 28.18 1.19 23.10
CA LYS A 99 26.78 1.16 22.68
C LYS A 99 26.16 2.53 22.84
N ASN A 100 25.53 3.02 21.78
CA ASN A 100 24.79 4.27 21.79
C ASN A 100 23.43 4.10 21.09
N ASN A 101 22.41 4.76 21.62
CA ASN A 101 21.07 4.79 21.06
C ASN A 101 20.51 6.21 21.18
N GLN A 102 20.28 6.86 20.04
CA GLN A 102 19.74 8.21 19.95
C GLN A 102 18.86 8.35 18.69
N TYR A 103 18.15 9.47 18.56
CA TYR A 103 17.34 9.75 17.37
C TYR A 103 18.21 9.80 16.09
N LEU A 104 19.37 10.43 16.20
CA LEU A 104 20.40 10.48 15.17
C LEU A 104 21.74 10.27 15.85
N LEU A 105 22.55 9.35 15.34
CA LEU A 105 23.87 9.09 15.91
C LEU A 105 24.95 9.94 15.24
N TYR A 106 25.93 10.34 16.05
CA TYR A 106 27.21 10.81 15.55
C TYR A 106 28.16 9.64 15.37
N PRO A 107 28.99 9.64 14.31
CA PRO A 107 30.05 8.65 14.13
C PRO A 107 31.01 8.61 15.33
N LEU A 108 31.74 7.51 15.48
CA LEU A 108 32.80 7.32 16.47
C LEU A 108 34.06 8.15 16.12
N LEU A 109 33.93 9.48 16.18
CA LEU A 109 35.02 10.42 15.94
C LEU A 109 36.11 10.27 17.01
N GLY A 110 37.36 10.12 16.58
CA GLY A 110 38.51 9.97 17.49
C GLY A 110 38.67 8.58 18.09
N PHE A 111 38.01 7.56 17.53
CA PHE A 111 38.27 6.17 17.93
C PHE A 111 39.71 5.76 17.55
N PRO A 112 40.47 5.06 18.43
CA PRO A 112 41.89 4.76 18.17
C PRO A 112 42.15 3.97 16.88
N ASN A 113 41.20 3.14 16.47
CA ASN A 113 41.27 2.42 15.21
C ASN A 113 40.55 3.21 14.11
N GLN A 114 41.34 3.76 13.19
CA GLN A 114 40.85 4.58 12.07
C GLN A 114 39.82 3.84 11.20
N ALA A 115 40.01 2.54 10.94
CA ALA A 115 39.08 1.75 10.14
C ALA A 115 37.69 1.65 10.80
N ILE A 116 37.64 1.59 12.13
CA ILE A 116 36.37 1.59 12.88
C ILE A 116 35.71 2.98 12.83
N SER A 117 36.49 4.05 12.93
CA SER A 117 35.97 5.42 12.82
C SER A 117 35.39 5.69 11.43
N GLU A 118 36.11 5.30 10.38
CA GLU A 118 35.66 5.43 8.98
C GLU A 118 34.43 4.56 8.68
N ALA A 119 34.41 3.31 9.16
CA ALA A 119 33.26 2.44 9.04
C ALA A 119 32.03 3.03 9.73
N SER A 120 32.20 3.55 10.95
CA SER A 120 31.13 4.23 11.69
C SER A 120 30.59 5.43 10.92
N GLU A 121 31.46 6.27 10.36
CA GLU A 121 31.05 7.43 9.57
C GLU A 121 30.26 7.02 8.31
N LYS A 122 30.78 6.03 7.59
CA LYS A 122 30.15 5.50 6.39
C LYS A 122 28.76 4.92 6.69
N MET A 123 28.65 4.06 7.70
CA MET A 123 27.38 3.42 8.07
C MET A 123 26.32 4.43 8.51
N VAL A 124 26.69 5.42 9.33
CA VAL A 124 25.76 6.48 9.76
C VAL A 124 25.26 7.27 8.55
N ARG A 125 26.16 7.65 7.64
CA ARG A 125 25.82 8.41 6.43
C ARG A 125 24.94 7.60 5.47
N GLU A 126 25.27 6.34 5.24
CA GLU A 126 24.49 5.46 4.37
C GLU A 126 23.09 5.20 4.92
N HIS A 127 22.97 4.92 6.22
CA HIS A 127 21.67 4.71 6.85
C HIS A 127 20.79 5.96 6.74
N GLN A 128 21.34 7.16 6.96
CA GLN A 128 20.61 8.41 6.74
C GLN A 128 20.18 8.56 5.28
N SER A 129 21.10 8.35 4.33
CA SER A 129 20.81 8.47 2.90
C SER A 129 19.75 7.48 2.41
N LYS A 130 19.78 6.22 2.88
CA LYS A 130 18.87 5.15 2.45
C LYS A 130 17.46 5.32 3.04
N TYR A 131 17.35 5.69 4.32
CA TYR A 131 16.07 5.60 5.04
C TYR A 131 15.40 6.95 5.32
N ALA A 132 16.15 8.05 5.48
CA ALA A 132 15.55 9.33 5.87
C ALA A 132 14.67 9.97 4.79
N GLN A 133 14.83 9.56 3.52
CA GLN A 133 14.02 10.08 2.40
C GLN A 133 12.62 9.46 2.33
N ASN A 134 12.48 8.19 2.73
CA ASN A 134 11.25 7.40 2.53
C ASN A 134 10.60 6.95 3.84
N ALA A 135 11.28 7.10 4.97
CA ALA A 135 10.77 6.70 6.27
C ALA A 135 11.20 7.68 7.37
N ARG A 136 10.38 7.76 8.43
CA ARG A 136 10.76 8.48 9.64
C ARG A 136 11.66 7.59 10.50
N ILE A 137 12.90 8.01 10.70
CA ILE A 137 13.80 7.36 11.66
C ILE A 137 13.32 7.73 13.07
N LEU A 138 12.98 6.74 13.90
CA LEU A 138 12.62 6.98 15.29
C LEU A 138 13.80 6.89 16.24
N GLN A 139 14.69 5.93 15.97
CA GLN A 139 15.90 5.67 16.72
C GLN A 139 16.96 5.10 15.80
N GLN A 140 18.20 5.36 16.15
CA GLN A 140 19.39 4.79 15.54
C GLN A 140 20.27 4.28 16.67
N LYS A 141 20.68 3.01 16.57
CA LYS A 141 21.55 2.33 17.52
C LYS A 141 22.85 1.94 16.81
N GLN A 142 23.97 2.19 17.48
CA GLN A 142 25.27 1.68 17.07
C GLN A 142 25.86 0.88 18.24
N GLN A 143 26.44 -0.26 17.91
CA GLN A 143 27.10 -1.14 18.87
C GLN A 143 28.45 -1.54 18.27
N LEU A 144 29.50 -1.47 19.09
CA LEU A 144 30.83 -1.91 18.75
C LEU A 144 31.19 -3.04 19.71
N ASP A 145 31.43 -4.21 19.14
CA ASP A 145 31.88 -5.38 19.88
C ASP A 145 33.29 -5.75 19.44
N ARG A 146 34.06 -6.30 20.38
CA ARG A 146 35.35 -6.92 20.10
C ARG A 146 35.26 -8.40 20.38
N SER A 147 35.47 -9.23 19.36
CA SER A 147 35.53 -10.68 19.49
C SER A 147 36.66 -11.08 20.45
N ILE A 148 36.38 -12.00 21.37
CA ILE A 148 37.36 -12.60 22.28
C ILE A 148 37.46 -14.08 21.93
N ARG A 149 38.67 -14.58 21.64
CA ARG A 149 38.97 -16.02 21.70
C ARG A 149 39.35 -16.36 23.14
N TYR A 150 38.74 -17.41 23.69
CA TYR A 150 39.25 -18.12 24.86
C TYR A 150 40.34 -19.09 24.44
#